data_AF-A0A5C8MQX5-F1
#
_entry.id   AF-A0A5C8MQX5-F1
#
_cell.length_a   1.000
_cell.length_b   1.000
_cell.length_c   1.000
_cell.angle_alpha   90.00
_cell.angle_beta   90.00
_cell.angle_gamma   90.00
#
_symmetry.space_group_name_H-M   'P 1'
#
loop_
_entity.id
_entity.type
_entity.pdbx_description
1 polymer ?
#
loop_
_entity_poly.entity_id
_entity_poly.type
_entity_poly.pdbx_seq_one_letter_code
_entity_poly.pdbx_strand_id
1 'polypeptide(L)'
;MKHIVPLAIKFIGWSVVLLSIFAIFNAPPLLVLFMAAGTAVVSYLIGDLFILPRFGNLAAAIADVPLAFLLIWLTSYALIE
;
A
#
# COMPACT_ATOMS: atom_id res chain seq x y z
N MET A 1 -7.19 -6.40 18.07
CA MET A 1 -5.97 -7.19 17.79
C MET A 1 -5.96 -7.81 16.37
N LYS A 2 -7.07 -8.40 15.90
CA LYS A 2 -7.13 -9.08 14.59
C LYS A 2 -6.85 -8.20 13.35
N HIS A 3 -7.02 -6.87 13.45
CA HIS A 3 -6.84 -5.95 12.32
C HIS A 3 -5.65 -4.99 12.49
N ILE A 4 -5.29 -4.67 13.74
CA ILE A 4 -4.22 -3.70 14.04
C ILE A 4 -2.85 -4.26 13.66
N VAL A 5 -2.56 -5.51 14.02
CA VAL A 5 -1.26 -6.13 13.73
C VAL A 5 -1.06 -6.33 12.22
N PRO A 6 -2.02 -6.89 11.45
CA PRO A 6 -1.88 -7.00 10.00
C PRO A 6 -1.70 -5.65 9.31
N LEU A 7 -2.46 -4.63 9.73
CA LEU A 7 -2.35 -3.29 9.14
C LEU A 7 -0.99 -2.65 9.44
N ALA A 8 -0.46 -2.80 10.66
CA ALA A 8 0.86 -2.30 11.02
C ALA A 8 1.97 -2.97 10.20
N ILE A 9 1.90 -4.29 10.01
CA ILE A 9 2.86 -5.04 9.18
C ILE A 9 2.80 -4.54 7.73
N LYS A 10 1.59 -4.39 7.16
CA LYS A 10 1.44 -3.82 5.81
C LYS A 10 2.01 -2.41 5.72
N PHE A 11 1.74 -1.56 6.71
CA PHE A 11 2.25 -0.19 6.73
C PHE A 11 3.78 -0.15 6.73
N ILE A 12 4.43 -1.00 7.54
CA ILE A 12 5.89 -1.10 7.55
C ILE A 12 6.40 -1.57 6.18
N GLY A 13 5.81 -2.61 5.61
CA GLY A 13 6.19 -3.12 4.29
C GLY A 13 6.08 -2.06 3.19
N TRP A 14 4.94 -1.37 3.13
CA TRP A 14 4.73 -0.26 2.19
C TRP A 14 5.70 0.90 2.41
N SER A 15 5.95 1.27 3.66
CA SER A 15 6.86 2.36 3.99
C SER A 15 8.28 2.06 3.53
N VAL A 16 8.78 0.83 3.77
CA VAL A 16 10.12 0.42 3.33
C VAL A 16 10.23 0.52 1.81
N VAL A 17 9.29 -0.08 1.08
CA VAL A 17 9.33 -0.09 -0.40
C VAL A 17 9.25 1.32 -0.97
N LEU A 18 8.29 2.12 -0.53
CA LEU A 18 8.05 3.44 -1.09
C LEU A 18 9.16 4.42 -0.71
N LEU A 19 9.65 4.41 0.54
CA LEU A 19 10.79 5.24 0.92
C LEU A 19 12.03 4.87 0.12
N SER A 20 12.31 3.57 -0.10
CA SER A 20 13.47 3.15 -0.89
C SER A 20 13.42 3.65 -2.34
N ILE A 21 12.25 3.61 -2.97
CA ILE A 21 12.08 4.03 -4.37
C ILE A 21 12.06 5.56 -4.48
N PHE A 22 11.21 6.22 -3.70
CA PHE A 22 10.99 7.66 -3.81
C PHE A 22 12.15 8.50 -3.24
N ALA A 23 12.99 7.93 -2.37
CA ALA A 23 14.24 8.58 -1.95
C ALA A 23 15.19 8.84 -3.13
N ILE A 24 15.20 7.98 -4.15
CA ILE A 24 16.01 8.16 -5.37
C ILE A 24 15.63 9.44 -6.12
N PHE A 25 14.35 9.83 -6.02
CA PHE A 25 13.79 11.02 -6.66
C PHE A 25 13.76 12.25 -5.75
N ASN A 26 14.42 12.22 -4.59
CA ASN A 26 14.40 13.28 -3.57
C ASN A 26 12.98 13.68 -3.12
N ALA A 27 12.02 12.75 -3.15
CA ALA A 27 10.67 13.05 -2.68
C ALA A 27 10.65 13.30 -1.17
N PRO A 28 9.81 14.23 -0.65
CA PRO A 28 9.73 14.52 0.77
C PRO A 28 9.32 13.28 1.59
N PRO A 29 10.14 12.79 2.55
CA PRO A 29 9.87 11.54 3.27
C PRO A 29 8.52 11.52 3.99
N LEU A 30 8.08 12.66 4.50
CA LEU A 30 6.79 12.79 5.18
C LEU A 30 5.61 12.52 4.25
N LEU A 31 5.67 13.03 3.01
CA LEU A 31 4.62 12.80 2.00
C LEU A 31 4.61 11.34 1.53
N VAL A 32 5.80 10.74 1.39
CA VAL A 32 5.94 9.32 1.07
C VAL A 32 5.37 8.43 2.19
N LEU A 33 5.52 8.81 3.46
CA LEU A 33 4.91 8.11 4.58
C LEU A 33 3.38 8.24 4.59
N PHE A 34 2.83 9.40 4.24
CA PHE A 34 1.37 9.55 4.08
C PHE A 34 0.83 8.70 2.94
N MET A 35 1.55 8.67 1.81
CA MET A 35 1.26 7.76 0.70
C MET A 35 1.29 6.30 1.16
N ALA A 36 2.33 5.87 1.89
CA ALA A 36 2.44 4.52 2.43
C ALA A 36 1.29 4.17 3.38
N ALA A 37 0.86 5.12 4.23
CA ALA A 37 -0.28 4.93 5.12
C ALA A 37 -1.58 4.71 4.34
N GLY A 38 -1.85 5.55 3.34
CA GLY A 38 -3.01 5.41 2.46
C GLY A 38 -3.02 4.07 1.72
N THR A 39 -1.90 3.71 1.10
CA THR A 39 -1.74 2.46 0.37
C THR A 39 -1.89 1.23 1.27
N ALA A 40 -1.35 1.28 2.50
CA ALA A 40 -1.51 0.20 3.47
C ALA A 40 -2.97 0.01 3.90
N VAL A 41 -3.70 1.09 4.15
CA VAL A 41 -5.13 1.03 4.50
C VAL A 41 -5.94 0.46 3.35
N VAL A 42 -5.78 0.97 2.13
CA VAL A 42 -6.60 0.52 1.00
C VAL A 42 -6.26 -0.91 0.58
N SER A 43 -4.98 -1.29 0.55
CA SER A 43 -4.56 -2.66 0.27
C SER A 43 -4.99 -3.66 1.35
N TYR A 44 -5.08 -3.23 2.61
CA TYR A 44 -5.63 -4.05 3.68
C TYR A 44 -7.14 -4.27 3.50
N LEU A 45 -7.89 -3.21 3.21
CA LEU A 45 -9.33 -3.30 3.03
C LEU A 45 -9.67 -4.14 1.80
N ILE A 46 -9.14 -3.78 0.63
CA ILE A 46 -9.51 -4.43 -0.62
C ILE A 46 -8.89 -5.83 -0.73
N GLY A 47 -7.58 -5.97 -0.52
CA GLY A 47 -6.89 -7.24 -0.63
C GLY A 47 -7.31 -8.21 0.48
N ASP A 48 -6.98 -7.89 1.73
CA ASP A 48 -7.07 -8.84 2.84
C ASP A 48 -8.50 -9.02 3.35
N LEU A 49 -9.33 -7.96 3.38
CA LEU A 49 -10.68 -8.05 3.95
C LEU A 49 -11.75 -8.42 2.91
N PHE A 50 -11.62 -7.98 1.66
CA PHE A 50 -12.62 -8.26 0.62
C PHE A 50 -12.24 -9.41 -0.31
N ILE A 51 -11.02 -9.43 -0.84
CA ILE A 51 -10.64 -10.39 -1.89
C ILE A 51 -10.21 -11.73 -1.27
N LEU A 52 -9.33 -11.69 -0.27
CA LEU A 52 -8.74 -12.87 0.35
C LEU A 52 -9.79 -13.87 0.89
N PRO A 53 -10.87 -13.46 1.61
CA PRO A 53 -11.83 -14.41 2.15
C PRO A 53 -12.78 -15.00 1.10
N ARG A 54 -12.91 -14.35 -0.07
CA ARG A 54 -13.87 -14.74 -1.11
C ARG A 54 -13.25 -15.55 -2.23
N PHE A 55 -12.01 -15.22 -2.60
CA PHE A 55 -11.35 -15.77 -3.79
C PHE A 55 -10.05 -16.52 -3.45
N GLY A 56 -9.57 -16.46 -2.21
CA GLY A 56 -8.36 -17.13 -1.74
C GLY A 56 -7.06 -16.42 -2.10
N ASN A 57 -5.94 -17.04 -1.73
CA ASN A 57 -4.60 -16.43 -1.75
C ASN A 57 -4.12 -16.05 -3.16
N LEU A 58 -4.34 -16.92 -4.14
CA LEU A 58 -3.86 -16.69 -5.52
C LEU A 58 -4.57 -15.49 -6.15
N ALA A 59 -5.87 -15.38 -5.96
CA ALA A 59 -6.65 -14.24 -6.47
C ALA A 59 -6.28 -12.93 -5.77
N ALA A 60 -6.04 -12.96 -4.45
CA ALA A 60 -5.56 -11.79 -3.71
C ALA A 60 -4.21 -11.30 -4.23
N ALA A 61 -3.26 -12.20 -4.47
CA ALA A 61 -1.94 -11.86 -5.01
C ALA A 61 -2.01 -11.26 -6.44
N ILE A 62 -2.88 -11.81 -7.31
CA ILE A 62 -3.10 -11.25 -8.65
C ILE A 62 -3.74 -9.86 -8.56
N ALA A 63 -4.71 -9.67 -7.67
CA ALA A 63 -5.39 -8.40 -7.49
C ALA A 63 -4.50 -7.31 -6.87
N ASP A 64 -3.50 -7.69 -6.07
CA ASP A 64 -2.54 -6.76 -5.48
C ASP A 64 -1.71 -6.02 -6.55
N VAL A 65 -1.48 -6.59 -7.74
CA VAL A 65 -0.71 -5.95 -8.82
C VAL A 65 -1.39 -4.68 -9.35
N PRO A 66 -2.60 -4.74 -9.93
CA PRO A 66 -3.28 -3.54 -10.40
C PRO A 66 -3.64 -2.61 -9.24
N LEU A 67 -3.93 -3.15 -8.05
CA LEU A 67 -4.22 -2.34 -6.87
C LEU A 67 -3.01 -1.51 -6.43
N ALA A 68 -1.84 -2.12 -6.34
CA ALA A 68 -0.58 -1.43 -6.03
C ALA A 68 -0.28 -0.34 -7.06
N PHE A 69 -0.39 -0.66 -8.35
CA PHE A 69 -0.16 0.31 -9.42
C PHE A 69 -1.07 1.54 -9.29
N LEU A 70 -2.39 1.32 -9.17
CA LEU A 70 -3.36 2.41 -9.06
C LEU A 70 -3.16 3.25 -7.80
N LEU A 71 -2.89 2.61 -6.67
CA LEU A 71 -2.67 3.32 -5.41
C LEU A 71 -1.44 4.20 -5.48
N ILE A 72 -0.29 3.66 -5.91
CA ILE A 72 0.95 4.44 -6.03
C ILE A 72 0.77 5.57 -7.02
N TRP A 73 0.18 5.31 -8.20
CA TRP A 73 0.01 6.34 -9.22
C TRP A 73 -0.90 7.49 -8.76
N LEU A 74 -2.07 7.18 -8.19
CA LEU A 74 -3.01 8.21 -7.73
C LEU A 74 -2.43 9.03 -6.57
N THR A 75 -1.77 8.36 -5.62
CA THR A 75 -1.20 9.02 -4.45
C THR A 75 0.06 9.82 -4.79
N SER A 76 0.91 9.36 -5.71
CA SER A 76 2.06 10.12 -6.17
C SER A 76 1.62 11.38 -6.92
N TYR A 77 0.62 11.25 -7.81
CA TYR A 77 0.06 12.39 -8.52
C TYR A 77 -0.61 13.41 -7.58
N ALA A 78 -1.25 12.93 -6.50
CA ALA A 78 -1.96 13.81 -5.57
C ALA A 78 -1.07 14.47 -4.50
N LEU A 79 0.07 13.87 -4.16
CA LEU A 79 0.90 14.31 -3.03
C LEU A 79 2.31 14.78 -3.42
N ILE A 80 2.88 14.28 -4.52
CA ILE A 80 4.31 14.45 -4.85
C ILE A 80 4.51 15.33 -6.09
N GLU A 81 3.68 15.14 -7.12
CA GLU A 81 3.58 16.08 -8.25
C GLU A 81 2.79 17.34 -7.88
#